data_AF-A0A4R4UN51-F1
#
_entry.id   AF-A0A4R4UN51-F1
#
_cell.length_a   1.000
_cell.length_b   1.000
_cell.length_c   1.000
_cell.angle_alpha   90.00
_cell.angle_beta   90.00
_cell.angle_gamma   90.00
#
_symmetry.space_group_name_H-M   'P 1'
#
loop_
_entity.id
_entity.type
_entity.pdbx_description
1 polymer ?
#
loop_
_entity_poly.entity_id
_entity_poly.type
_entity_poly.pdbx_seq_one_letter_code
_entity_poly.pdbx_strand_id
1 'polypeptide(L)'
;MLIAHWTFDVGTVDGRLVADAAGTGPAAELDEIAEIVPGRDGEALSLQGNGRAVIPATPQLVLSQVFGFSVAFFVQIGEEPTGEWRSLVYKPVAEHDARGLGLWLYPDAMRLRIQLFTVKGPDFVDSRARLTVGEWAHIAFVVDTDGMFLYVNGRLDAAVPLEHAVVTPAGPIYLGREPTKPGFAGLMDDLRVYASALDEEAVRSLADYENP
;
A
#
# COMPACT_ATOMS: atom_id res chain seq x y z
N MET A 1 12.78 -2.49 -10.31
CA MET A 1 13.86 -2.23 -9.31
C MET A 1 13.21 -1.95 -7.97
N LEU A 2 13.55 -2.69 -6.93
CA LEU A 2 13.14 -2.40 -5.55
C LEU A 2 13.81 -1.11 -5.08
N ILE A 3 13.04 -0.20 -4.47
CA ILE A 3 13.54 1.10 -3.99
C ILE A 3 13.26 1.35 -2.50
N ALA A 4 12.35 0.59 -1.90
CA ALA A 4 12.14 0.54 -0.46
C ALA A 4 11.38 -0.73 -0.06
N HIS A 5 11.65 -1.21 1.14
CA HIS A 5 11.10 -2.40 1.78
C HIS A 5 11.05 -2.20 3.30
N TRP A 6 9.85 -2.05 3.85
CA TRP A 6 9.62 -2.05 5.30
C TRP A 6 9.06 -3.42 5.69
N THR A 7 9.87 -4.23 6.38
CA THR A 7 9.44 -5.56 6.85
C THR A 7 8.52 -5.45 8.05
N PHE A 8 8.72 -4.44 8.91
CA PHE A 8 8.06 -4.31 10.21
C PHE A 8 8.51 -5.34 11.25
N ASP A 9 9.57 -6.08 10.97
CA ASP A 9 10.22 -6.96 11.95
C ASP A 9 10.91 -6.15 13.04
N VAL A 10 10.93 -6.68 14.26
CA VAL A 10 11.58 -6.05 15.43
C VAL A 10 13.04 -5.67 15.18
N GLY A 11 13.73 -6.43 14.32
CA GLY A 11 15.12 -6.15 13.91
C GLY A 11 15.30 -4.85 13.11
N THR A 12 14.22 -4.29 12.57
CA THR A 12 14.22 -3.04 11.81
C THR A 12 13.69 -1.84 12.60
N VAL A 13 13.31 -2.04 13.87
CA VAL A 13 12.63 -1.04 14.69
C VAL A 13 13.61 -0.34 15.64
N ASP A 14 13.61 1.00 15.61
CA ASP A 14 14.25 1.86 16.60
C ASP A 14 13.22 2.83 17.20
N GLY A 15 12.72 2.50 18.38
CA GLY A 15 11.64 3.24 19.03
C GLY A 15 10.35 3.21 18.22
N ARG A 16 9.96 4.36 17.65
CA ARG A 16 8.78 4.50 16.77
C ARG A 16 9.14 4.60 15.29
N LEU A 17 10.39 4.30 14.94
CA LEU A 17 10.88 4.33 13.56
C LEU A 17 11.13 2.90 13.08
N VAL A 18 10.65 2.58 11.88
CA VAL A 18 10.91 1.31 11.20
C VAL A 18 11.79 1.60 9.99
N ALA A 19 13.03 1.08 9.99
CA ALA A 19 13.98 1.30 8.93
C ALA A 19 13.55 0.63 7.61
N ASP A 20 13.98 1.20 6.49
CA ASP A 20 13.92 0.51 5.19
C ASP A 20 15.01 -0.57 5.14
N ALA A 21 14.61 -1.83 4.99
CA ALA A 21 15.50 -2.99 4.86
C ALA A 21 16.27 -2.99 3.52
N ALA A 22 15.79 -2.30 2.48
CA ALA A 22 16.56 -2.09 1.25
C ALA A 22 17.69 -1.05 1.45
N GLY A 23 17.68 -0.32 2.57
CA GLY A 23 18.75 0.60 2.99
C GLY A 23 18.78 1.93 2.24
N THR A 24 17.79 2.22 1.40
CA THR A 24 17.77 3.42 0.55
C THR A 24 16.69 4.42 0.96
N GLY A 25 15.58 3.93 1.51
CA GLY A 25 14.37 4.61 1.95
C GLY A 25 14.48 5.32 3.31
N PRO A 26 13.63 6.33 3.57
CA PRO A 26 13.48 6.88 4.92
C PRO A 26 12.78 5.85 5.83
N ALA A 27 12.98 5.98 7.14
CA ALA A 27 12.23 5.19 8.11
C ALA A 27 10.73 5.55 8.07
N ALA A 28 9.87 4.56 8.30
CA ALA A 28 8.46 4.78 8.58
C ALA A 28 8.30 5.19 10.04
N GLU A 29 7.60 6.29 10.30
CA GLU A 29 7.29 6.79 11.65
C GLU A 29 5.91 6.32 12.10
N LEU A 30 5.87 5.55 13.19
CA LEU A 30 4.65 5.02 13.78
C LEU A 30 4.00 6.09 14.69
N ASP A 31 2.69 6.31 14.59
CA ASP A 31 1.96 7.16 15.54
C ASP A 31 1.71 6.43 16.87
N GLU A 32 1.32 7.13 17.93
CA GLU A 32 1.22 6.55 19.29
C GLU A 32 0.35 5.28 19.43
N ILE A 33 -0.53 5.00 18.46
CA ILE A 33 -1.46 3.87 18.46
C ILE A 33 -0.91 2.68 17.68
N ALA A 34 -0.08 2.92 16.66
CA ALA A 34 0.49 1.84 15.86
C ALA A 34 1.57 1.09 16.63
N GLU A 35 1.56 -0.24 16.50
CA GLU A 35 2.44 -1.15 17.24
C GLU A 35 3.01 -2.22 16.32
N ILE A 36 4.13 -2.82 16.73
CA ILE A 36 4.71 -3.99 16.10
C ILE A 36 4.31 -5.21 16.91
N VAL A 37 3.66 -6.18 16.27
CA VAL A 37 3.07 -7.37 16.90
C VAL A 37 3.40 -8.62 16.07
N PRO A 38 3.22 -9.85 16.58
CA PRO A 38 3.40 -11.05 15.75
C PRO A 38 2.58 -11.00 14.46
N GLY A 39 3.25 -11.24 13.33
CA GLY A 39 2.78 -11.02 11.97
C GLY A 39 2.57 -12.29 11.16
N ARG A 40 2.71 -12.19 9.83
CA ARG A 40 2.63 -13.34 8.93
C ARG A 40 3.89 -14.17 9.05
N ASP A 41 5.04 -13.53 8.84
CA ASP A 41 6.37 -14.13 8.88
C ASP A 41 7.29 -13.23 9.73
N GLY A 42 7.26 -13.42 11.05
CA GLY A 42 7.94 -12.54 12.00
C GLY A 42 6.96 -11.58 12.68
N GLU A 43 7.19 -10.27 12.54
CA GLU A 43 6.32 -9.24 13.08
C GLU A 43 5.63 -8.41 12.00
N ALA A 44 4.52 -7.77 12.35
CA ALA A 44 3.72 -6.93 11.47
C ALA A 44 3.35 -5.61 12.15
N LEU A 45 3.06 -4.62 11.33
CA LEU A 45 2.49 -3.35 11.75
C LEU A 45 0.99 -3.52 12.09
N SER A 46 0.64 -3.33 13.35
CA SER A 46 -0.74 -3.27 13.83
C SER A 46 -1.31 -1.85 13.75
N LEU A 47 -2.50 -1.72 13.15
CA LEU A 47 -3.11 -0.43 12.82
C LEU A 47 -4.42 -0.12 13.56
N GLN A 48 -4.89 -0.98 14.47
CA GLN A 48 -5.98 -0.78 15.46
C GLN A 48 -7.12 0.23 15.10
N GLY A 49 -7.57 0.32 13.83
CA GLY A 49 -8.64 1.21 13.36
C GLY A 49 -8.25 2.69 13.19
N ASN A 50 -7.35 3.19 14.02
CA ASN A 50 -6.89 4.58 14.01
C ASN A 50 -5.37 4.73 14.10
N GLY A 51 -4.61 3.64 14.18
CA GLY A 51 -3.16 3.71 14.08
C GLY A 51 -2.72 4.13 12.68
N ARG A 52 -1.55 4.76 12.58
CA ARG A 52 -0.91 5.01 11.30
C ARG A 52 0.60 4.91 11.37
N ALA A 53 1.20 4.59 10.24
CA ALA A 53 2.60 4.88 9.98
C ALA A 53 2.72 5.91 8.85
N VAL A 54 3.73 6.77 8.92
CA VAL A 54 4.02 7.77 7.88
C VAL A 54 5.45 7.61 7.41
N ILE A 55 5.62 7.41 6.11
CA ILE A 55 6.93 7.40 5.45
C ILE A 55 7.13 8.79 4.81
N PRO A 56 8.15 9.57 5.22
CA PRO A 56 8.39 10.90 4.68
C PRO A 56 8.58 10.92 3.16
N ALA A 57 8.21 12.05 2.54
CA ALA A 57 8.45 12.27 1.13
C ALA A 57 9.97 12.32 0.83
N THR A 58 10.39 11.65 -0.24
CA THR A 58 11.78 11.65 -0.71
C THR A 58 11.80 11.49 -2.24
N PRO A 59 12.79 12.05 -2.96
CA PRO A 59 12.88 11.94 -4.42
C PRO A 59 12.81 10.52 -4.97
N GLN A 60 13.35 9.53 -4.25
CA GLN A 60 13.32 8.12 -4.68
C GLN A 60 11.94 7.46 -4.57
N LEU A 61 11.03 8.02 -3.77
CA LEU A 61 9.65 7.54 -3.63
C LEU A 61 8.68 8.37 -4.50
N VAL A 62 9.16 9.07 -5.52
CA VAL A 62 8.31 9.74 -6.50
C VAL A 62 7.83 8.70 -7.52
N LEU A 63 6.52 8.46 -7.57
CA LEU A 63 5.94 7.37 -8.40
C LEU A 63 5.65 7.85 -9.82
N SER A 64 6.57 7.58 -10.74
CA SER A 64 6.47 7.99 -12.15
C SER A 64 5.79 6.94 -13.02
N GLN A 65 4.67 7.28 -13.66
CA GLN A 65 4.03 6.42 -14.65
C GLN A 65 4.95 6.13 -15.85
N VAL A 66 5.82 7.06 -16.23
CA VAL A 66 6.69 6.92 -17.42
C VAL A 66 7.66 5.74 -17.30
N PHE A 67 8.12 5.44 -16.07
CA PHE A 67 8.99 4.29 -15.81
C PHE A 67 8.20 3.06 -15.30
N GLY A 68 6.90 3.25 -15.04
CA GLY A 68 6.09 2.35 -14.24
C GLY A 68 6.51 2.32 -12.77
N PHE A 69 5.60 1.87 -11.92
CA PHE A 69 5.88 1.64 -10.50
C PHE A 69 5.02 0.48 -9.97
N SER A 70 5.42 -0.07 -8.83
CA SER A 70 4.62 -1.07 -8.13
C SER A 70 4.70 -0.91 -6.63
N VAL A 71 3.58 -1.22 -5.96
CA VAL A 71 3.50 -1.29 -4.50
C VAL A 71 2.93 -2.66 -4.16
N ALA A 72 3.61 -3.40 -3.28
CA ALA A 72 3.20 -4.72 -2.84
C ALA A 72 3.32 -4.84 -1.31
N PHE A 73 2.40 -5.53 -0.67
CA PHE A 73 2.40 -5.77 0.77
C PHE A 73 1.44 -6.89 1.14
N PHE A 74 1.57 -7.43 2.35
CA PHE A 74 0.58 -8.31 2.96
C PHE A 74 -0.33 -7.53 3.90
N VAL A 75 -1.60 -7.93 3.95
CA VAL A 75 -2.59 -7.33 4.84
C VAL A 75 -3.51 -8.39 5.42
N GLN A 76 -3.85 -8.24 6.70
CA GLN A 76 -4.90 -8.99 7.37
C GLN A 76 -5.93 -8.00 7.92
N ILE A 77 -7.18 -8.10 7.46
CA ILE A 77 -8.25 -7.19 7.93
C ILE A 77 -8.95 -7.83 9.12
N GLY A 78 -8.98 -7.15 10.27
CA GLY A 78 -9.56 -7.65 11.52
C GLY A 78 -11.00 -7.24 11.78
N GLU A 79 -11.66 -6.61 10.82
CA GLU A 79 -13.01 -6.06 10.96
C GLU A 79 -13.88 -6.26 9.71
N GLU A 80 -15.19 -6.33 9.92
CA GLU A 80 -16.20 -6.31 8.86
C GLU A 80 -16.38 -4.90 8.25
N PRO A 81 -17.15 -4.74 7.16
CA PRO A 81 -17.50 -3.42 6.64
C PRO A 81 -18.15 -2.50 7.69
N THR A 82 -17.64 -1.29 7.82
CA THR A 82 -18.04 -0.32 8.87
C THR A 82 -19.03 0.74 8.38
N GLY A 83 -19.36 0.75 7.09
CA GLY A 83 -20.10 1.85 6.45
C GLY A 83 -19.23 3.03 6.02
N GLU A 84 -17.91 2.97 6.23
CA GLU A 84 -16.95 4.01 5.85
C GLU A 84 -15.83 3.48 4.95
N TRP A 85 -15.32 4.36 4.09
CA TRP A 85 -14.08 4.08 3.35
C TRP A 85 -12.90 4.11 4.30
N ARG A 86 -12.07 3.08 4.29
CA ARG A 86 -10.94 2.95 5.23
C ARG A 86 -9.62 2.81 4.49
N SER A 87 -8.64 3.63 4.87
CA SER A 87 -7.36 3.75 4.15
C SER A 87 -6.38 2.65 4.54
N LEU A 88 -5.84 1.95 3.54
CA LEU A 88 -4.72 1.02 3.71
C LEU A 88 -3.42 1.73 3.38
N VAL A 89 -3.34 2.33 2.19
CA VAL A 89 -2.18 3.08 1.71
C VAL A 89 -2.66 4.35 1.02
N TYR A 90 -2.07 5.48 1.34
CA TYR A 90 -2.32 6.75 0.66
C TYR A 90 -1.02 7.50 0.40
N LYS A 91 -0.88 8.04 -0.81
CA LYS A 91 0.26 8.86 -1.21
C LYS A 91 -0.24 10.07 -2.02
N PRO A 92 -0.29 11.28 -1.44
CA PRO A 92 -0.74 12.46 -2.15
C PRO A 92 0.30 12.92 -3.20
N VAL A 93 -0.13 13.78 -4.11
CA VAL A 93 0.72 14.47 -5.08
C VAL A 93 1.77 15.31 -4.35
N ALA A 94 1.34 16.04 -3.32
CA ALA A 94 2.20 16.80 -2.43
C ALA A 94 1.61 16.81 -1.02
N GLU A 95 2.37 17.26 -0.04
CA GLU A 95 1.84 17.49 1.29
C GLU A 95 0.64 18.46 1.22
N HIS A 96 -0.45 18.11 1.90
CA HIS A 96 -1.74 18.83 1.87
C HIS A 96 -2.46 18.89 0.50
N ASP A 97 -2.03 18.11 -0.50
CA ASP A 97 -2.80 17.91 -1.74
C ASP A 97 -3.79 16.74 -1.56
N ALA A 98 -5.06 16.97 -1.88
CA ALA A 98 -6.11 15.95 -1.82
C ALA A 98 -6.05 14.96 -3.00
N ARG A 99 -5.24 15.26 -4.03
CA ARG A 99 -4.99 14.37 -5.17
C ARG A 99 -3.86 13.42 -4.79
N GLY A 100 -3.93 12.19 -5.29
CA GLY A 100 -2.90 11.19 -5.01
C GLY A 100 -3.26 9.81 -5.51
N LEU A 101 -2.43 8.85 -5.11
CA LEU A 101 -2.70 7.42 -5.13
C LEU A 101 -3.31 7.03 -3.80
N GLY A 102 -4.41 6.30 -3.79
CA GLY A 102 -5.00 5.75 -2.58
C GLY A 102 -5.55 4.35 -2.79
N LEU A 103 -5.46 3.54 -1.75
CA LEU A 103 -5.96 2.18 -1.67
C LEU A 103 -6.82 2.06 -0.41
N TRP A 104 -8.10 1.75 -0.60
CA TRP A 104 -9.10 1.72 0.47
C TRP A 104 -9.92 0.43 0.47
N LEU A 105 -10.43 0.07 1.64
CA LEU A 105 -11.55 -0.88 1.78
C LEU A 105 -12.87 -0.19 1.48
N TYR A 106 -13.74 -0.93 0.82
CA TYR A 106 -15.12 -0.51 0.59
C TYR A 106 -15.91 -0.32 1.90
N PRO A 107 -16.87 0.62 1.93
CA PRO A 107 -17.75 0.84 3.07
C PRO A 107 -18.64 -0.36 3.42
N ASP A 108 -19.06 -1.10 2.40
CA ASP A 108 -20.14 -2.10 2.44
C ASP A 108 -19.71 -3.48 1.93
N ALA A 109 -18.43 -3.67 1.62
CA ALA A 109 -17.90 -4.92 1.13
C ALA A 109 -16.42 -5.10 1.50
N MET A 110 -16.01 -6.36 1.70
CA MET A 110 -14.60 -6.75 1.81
C MET A 110 -13.90 -6.72 0.45
N ARG A 111 -13.95 -5.58 -0.23
CA ARG A 111 -13.31 -5.32 -1.54
C ARG A 111 -12.41 -4.11 -1.43
N LEU A 112 -11.46 -4.01 -2.35
CA LEU A 112 -10.50 -2.92 -2.42
C LEU A 112 -10.82 -1.99 -3.58
N ARG A 113 -10.53 -0.71 -3.38
CA ARG A 113 -10.44 0.28 -4.45
C ARG A 113 -9.04 0.87 -4.47
N ILE A 114 -8.41 0.87 -5.64
CA ILE A 114 -7.24 1.69 -5.89
C ILE A 114 -7.65 2.83 -6.80
N GLN A 115 -7.32 4.04 -6.40
CA GLN A 115 -7.55 5.24 -7.20
C GLN A 115 -6.25 6.00 -7.34
N LEU A 116 -6.01 6.57 -8.50
CA LEU A 116 -5.00 7.59 -8.70
C LEU A 116 -5.62 8.79 -9.41
N PHE A 117 -4.95 9.94 -9.35
CA PHE A 117 -5.36 11.12 -10.11
C PHE A 117 -4.61 11.19 -11.44
N THR A 118 -5.35 11.45 -12.52
CA THR A 118 -4.83 11.86 -13.81
C THR A 118 -5.06 13.35 -14.03
N VAL A 119 -4.51 13.88 -15.11
CA VAL A 119 -4.73 15.27 -15.54
C VAL A 119 -6.20 15.59 -15.87
N LYS A 120 -7.08 14.58 -15.94
CA LYS A 120 -8.52 14.75 -16.18
C LYS A 120 -9.42 14.43 -14.97
N GLY A 121 -8.87 13.88 -13.89
CA GLY A 121 -9.63 13.48 -12.71
C GLY A 121 -9.15 12.15 -12.16
N PRO A 122 -9.83 11.60 -11.14
CA PRO A 122 -9.48 10.30 -10.61
C PRO A 122 -9.86 9.17 -11.56
N ASP A 123 -8.96 8.21 -11.74
CA ASP A 123 -9.23 6.88 -12.30
C ASP A 123 -9.07 5.83 -11.19
N PHE A 124 -9.81 4.73 -11.30
CA PHE A 124 -9.78 3.68 -10.28
C PHE A 124 -9.93 2.27 -10.85
N VAL A 125 -9.44 1.30 -10.09
CA VAL A 125 -9.67 -0.14 -10.26
C VAL A 125 -10.23 -0.71 -8.96
N ASP A 126 -11.31 -1.46 -9.08
CA ASP A 126 -11.96 -2.14 -7.95
C ASP A 126 -11.65 -3.63 -8.00
N SER A 127 -11.30 -4.22 -6.85
CA SER A 127 -11.04 -5.66 -6.77
C SER A 127 -12.30 -6.45 -7.11
N ARG A 128 -12.20 -7.55 -7.84
CA ARG A 128 -13.27 -8.55 -7.96
C ARG A 128 -13.22 -9.54 -6.81
N ALA A 129 -12.00 -9.91 -6.39
CA ALA A 129 -11.77 -10.69 -5.20
C ALA A 129 -12.31 -10.00 -3.96
N ARG A 130 -12.81 -10.83 -3.02
CA ARG A 130 -13.20 -10.42 -1.69
C ARG A 130 -12.15 -10.91 -0.70
N LEU A 131 -11.73 -10.04 0.22
CA LEU A 131 -10.87 -10.42 1.33
C LEU A 131 -11.71 -11.15 2.39
N THR A 132 -11.09 -12.06 3.12
CA THR A 132 -11.69 -12.71 4.29
C THR A 132 -11.17 -12.03 5.55
N VAL A 133 -12.06 -11.69 6.47
CA VAL A 133 -11.66 -11.14 7.78
C VAL A 133 -10.79 -12.15 8.52
N GLY A 134 -9.66 -11.70 9.07
CA GLY A 134 -8.70 -12.53 9.81
C GLY A 134 -7.75 -13.35 8.94
N GLU A 135 -7.89 -13.35 7.61
CA GLU A 135 -6.95 -14.04 6.72
C GLU A 135 -5.96 -13.05 6.09
N TRP A 136 -4.72 -13.51 5.92
CA TRP A 136 -3.70 -12.75 5.19
C TRP A 136 -3.99 -12.76 3.69
N ALA A 137 -3.82 -11.61 3.05
CA ALA A 137 -3.83 -11.48 1.60
C ALA A 137 -2.61 -10.68 1.12
N HIS A 138 -1.98 -11.15 0.05
CA HIS A 138 -0.98 -10.37 -0.67
C HIS A 138 -1.67 -9.44 -1.66
N ILE A 139 -1.41 -8.14 -1.55
CA ILE A 139 -1.92 -7.13 -2.47
C ILE A 139 -0.74 -6.55 -3.24
N ALA A 140 -0.84 -6.55 -4.57
CA ALA A 140 0.08 -5.78 -5.40
C ALA A 140 -0.67 -4.90 -6.38
N PHE A 141 -0.21 -3.67 -6.51
CA PHE A 141 -0.69 -2.72 -7.49
C PHE A 141 0.45 -2.30 -8.40
N VAL A 142 0.21 -2.46 -9.70
CA VAL A 142 1.18 -2.16 -10.75
C VAL A 142 0.60 -1.08 -11.64
N VAL A 143 1.43 -0.08 -11.95
CA VAL A 143 1.10 0.97 -12.93
C VAL A 143 2.21 1.05 -13.95
N ASP A 144 1.83 1.12 -15.21
CA ASP A 144 2.71 1.43 -16.32
C ASP A 144 2.05 2.45 -17.27
N THR A 145 2.57 2.55 -18.49
CA THR A 145 2.02 3.44 -19.52
C THR A 145 0.69 2.96 -20.08
N ASP A 146 0.36 1.68 -19.94
CA ASP A 146 -0.84 1.06 -20.51
C ASP A 146 -2.01 1.14 -19.52
N GLY A 147 -1.74 0.95 -18.23
CA GLY A 147 -2.82 0.96 -17.24
C GLY A 147 -2.46 0.71 -15.78
N MET A 148 -3.53 0.42 -15.05
CA MET A 148 -3.57 0.06 -13.64
C MET A 148 -3.90 -1.43 -13.53
N PHE A 149 -3.10 -2.18 -12.78
CA PHE A 149 -3.28 -3.62 -12.58
C PHE A 149 -3.29 -3.94 -11.09
N LEU A 150 -4.38 -4.55 -10.62
CA LEU A 150 -4.55 -5.00 -9.25
C LEU A 150 -4.42 -6.52 -9.20
N TYR A 151 -3.51 -6.98 -8.34
CA TYR A 151 -3.27 -8.37 -8.05
C TYR A 151 -3.66 -8.68 -6.61
N VAL A 152 -4.32 -9.82 -6.41
CA VAL A 152 -4.66 -10.36 -5.10
C VAL A 152 -4.13 -11.79 -5.03
N ASN A 153 -3.34 -12.10 -4.01
CA ASN A 153 -2.70 -13.40 -3.81
C ASN A 153 -1.94 -13.89 -5.05
N GLY A 154 -1.12 -13.00 -5.63
CA GLY A 154 -0.22 -13.32 -6.75
C GLY A 154 -0.91 -13.47 -8.10
N ARG A 155 -2.22 -13.18 -8.21
CA ARG A 155 -3.02 -13.34 -9.44
C ARG A 155 -3.64 -12.02 -9.85
N LEU A 156 -3.62 -11.72 -11.14
CA LEU A 156 -4.30 -10.55 -11.69
C LEU A 156 -5.81 -10.66 -11.43
N ASP A 157 -6.35 -9.67 -10.72
CA ASP A 157 -7.74 -9.63 -10.31
C ASP A 157 -8.55 -8.67 -11.19
N ALA A 158 -7.99 -7.47 -11.44
CA ALA A 158 -8.58 -6.45 -12.28
C ALA A 158 -7.53 -5.58 -12.96
N ALA A 159 -7.86 -5.07 -14.14
CA ALA A 159 -7.04 -4.14 -14.91
C ALA A 159 -7.91 -3.07 -15.57
N VAL A 160 -7.42 -1.83 -15.63
CA VAL A 160 -8.10 -0.68 -16.23
C VAL A 160 -7.07 0.12 -17.04
N PRO A 161 -7.36 0.49 -18.30
CA PRO A 161 -6.45 1.31 -19.10
C PRO A 161 -6.33 2.73 -18.53
N LEU A 162 -5.16 3.35 -18.67
CA LEU A 162 -4.95 4.75 -18.34
C LEU A 162 -4.99 5.61 -19.61
N GLU A 163 -6.11 6.27 -19.85
CA GLU A 163 -6.30 7.13 -21.03
C GLU A 163 -5.59 8.50 -20.90
N HIS A 164 -5.23 8.87 -19.68
CA HIS A 164 -4.69 10.19 -19.35
C HIS A 164 -3.46 10.05 -18.46
N ALA A 165 -2.52 10.99 -18.61
CA ALA A 165 -1.30 11.03 -17.80
C ALA A 165 -1.62 11.13 -16.30
N VAL A 166 -0.97 10.29 -15.51
CA VAL A 166 -1.05 10.30 -14.05
C VAL A 166 -0.41 11.58 -13.50
N VAL A 167 -1.07 12.23 -12.55
CA VAL A 167 -0.48 13.28 -11.74
C VAL A 167 0.43 12.62 -10.72
N THR A 168 1.74 12.78 -10.89
CA THR A 168 2.78 12.10 -10.13
C THR A 168 2.59 12.22 -8.61
N PRO A 169 2.35 11.10 -7.90
CA PRO A 169 2.36 11.06 -6.44
C PRO A 169 3.79 11.25 -5.91
N ALA A 170 4.05 12.36 -5.21
CA ALA A 170 5.38 12.70 -4.68
C ALA A 170 5.39 13.00 -3.16
N GLY A 171 4.22 13.07 -2.52
CA GLY A 171 4.09 13.31 -1.08
C GLY A 171 4.49 12.11 -0.20
N PRO A 172 4.28 12.21 1.13
CA PRO A 172 4.56 11.11 2.05
C PRO A 172 3.65 9.90 1.79
N ILE A 173 4.03 8.72 2.26
CA ILE A 173 3.15 7.54 2.23
C ILE A 173 2.54 7.38 3.62
N TYR A 174 1.21 7.32 3.67
CA TYR A 174 0.45 7.01 4.86
C TYR A 174 0.01 5.55 4.82
N LEU A 175 0.22 4.82 5.90
CA LEU A 175 -0.24 3.46 6.09
C LEU A 175 -1.30 3.43 7.17
N GLY A 176 -2.39 2.70 6.93
CA GLY A 176 -3.44 2.45 7.90
C GLY A 176 -4.41 3.58 8.18
N ARG A 177 -4.02 4.86 8.04
CA ARG A 177 -4.94 6.01 8.09
C ARG A 177 -4.35 7.23 7.38
N GLU A 178 -5.14 7.84 6.50
CA GLU A 178 -4.77 9.08 5.81
C GLU A 178 -5.38 10.33 6.50
N PRO A 179 -4.97 11.55 6.13
CA PRO A 179 -5.48 12.77 6.79
C PRO A 179 -7.00 12.98 6.73
N THR A 180 -7.68 12.43 5.72
CA THR A 180 -9.10 12.72 5.42
C THR A 180 -10.03 11.53 5.49
N LYS A 181 -9.52 10.30 5.69
CA LYS A 181 -10.33 9.09 5.83
C LYS A 181 -9.90 8.27 7.04
N PRO A 182 -10.85 7.58 7.70
CA PRO A 182 -10.52 6.70 8.81
C PRO A 182 -9.62 5.54 8.37
N GLY A 183 -9.04 4.89 9.36
CA GLY A 183 -8.22 3.71 9.15
C GLY A 183 -9.01 2.42 9.21
N PHE A 184 -8.30 1.31 8.99
CA PHE A 184 -8.84 -0.03 9.20
C PHE A 184 -8.22 -0.67 10.46
N ALA A 185 -8.97 -1.57 11.10
CA ALA A 185 -8.40 -2.45 12.12
C ALA A 185 -7.81 -3.69 11.46
N GLY A 186 -6.51 -3.91 11.64
CA GLY A 186 -5.82 -5.05 11.07
C GLY A 186 -4.31 -4.91 11.11
N LEU A 187 -3.64 -5.78 10.36
CA LEU A 187 -2.20 -5.90 10.29
C LEU A 187 -1.72 -5.63 8.86
N MET A 188 -0.57 -4.98 8.72
CA MET A 188 0.18 -4.87 7.47
C MET A 188 1.58 -5.42 7.67
N ASP A 189 2.09 -6.07 6.64
CA ASP A 189 3.39 -6.69 6.68
C ASP A 189 4.09 -6.48 5.33
N ASP A 190 5.43 -6.38 5.39
CA ASP A 190 6.28 -6.59 4.22
C ASP A 190 6.05 -5.62 3.03
N LEU A 191 5.88 -4.32 3.34
CA LEU A 191 5.61 -3.27 2.36
C LEU A 191 6.82 -3.02 1.46
N ARG A 192 6.63 -3.19 0.15
CA ARG A 192 7.65 -2.98 -0.88
C ARG A 192 7.20 -1.98 -1.92
N VAL A 193 8.12 -1.13 -2.35
CA VAL A 193 7.91 -0.15 -3.42
C VAL A 193 8.97 -0.35 -4.51
N TYR A 194 8.52 -0.34 -5.76
CA TYR A 194 9.36 -0.53 -6.94
C TYR A 194 9.24 0.65 -7.89
N ALA A 195 10.37 1.10 -8.44
CA ALA A 195 10.44 2.12 -9.50
C ALA A 195 10.33 1.51 -10.91
N SER A 196 9.56 0.43 -11.03
CA SER A 196 9.23 -0.22 -12.30
C SER A 196 7.90 -0.95 -12.14
N ALA A 197 7.21 -1.18 -13.25
CA ALA A 197 6.11 -2.14 -13.27
C ALA A 197 6.65 -3.57 -13.09
N LEU A 198 6.11 -4.29 -12.11
CA LEU A 198 6.38 -5.72 -11.93
C LEU A 198 5.57 -6.54 -12.93
N ASP A 199 6.16 -7.61 -13.44
CA ASP A 199 5.45 -8.61 -14.22
C ASP A 199 4.69 -9.61 -13.31
N GLU A 200 3.83 -10.43 -13.92
CA GLU A 200 3.00 -11.39 -13.17
C GLU A 200 3.82 -12.42 -12.39
N GLU A 201 5.00 -12.81 -12.89
CA GLU A 201 5.86 -13.80 -12.25
C GLU A 201 6.52 -13.22 -10.99
N ALA A 202 7.00 -11.99 -11.06
CA ALA A 202 7.52 -11.27 -9.92
C ALA A 202 6.44 -11.05 -8.85
N VAL A 203 5.23 -10.66 -9.26
CA VAL A 203 4.11 -10.49 -8.32
C VAL A 203 3.72 -11.82 -7.65
N ARG A 204 3.71 -12.93 -8.40
CA ARG A 204 3.44 -14.26 -7.84
C ARG A 204 4.52 -14.67 -6.83
N SER A 205 5.78 -14.46 -7.18
CA SER A 205 6.91 -14.77 -6.30
C SER A 205 6.85 -14.00 -4.99
N LEU A 206 6.40 -12.74 -5.00
CA LEU A 206 6.18 -11.95 -3.78
C LEU A 206 5.00 -12.48 -2.94
N ALA A 207 3.94 -12.96 -3.59
CA ALA A 207 2.79 -13.52 -2.87
C ALA A 207 3.12 -14.85 -2.17
N ASP A 208 4.02 -15.63 -2.75
CA ASP A 208 4.49 -16.91 -2.21
C ASP A 208 5.71 -16.74 -1.27
N TYR A 209 6.24 -15.53 -1.14
CA TYR A 209 7.40 -15.26 -0.29
C TYR A 209 7.05 -15.45 1.17
N GLU A 210 7.90 -16.15 1.92
CA GLU A 210 7.90 -16.23 3.38
C GLU A 210 9.26 -15.72 3.87
N ASN A 211 9.25 -14.84 4.88
CA ASN A 211 10.49 -14.33 5.48
C ASN A 211 11.18 -15.48 6.26
N PRO A 212 12.40 -15.90 5.90
CA PRO A 212 13.05 -17.08 6.47
C PRO A 212 13.52 -16.92 7.93
#